data_AF-A0A7W1MU53-F1
#
_entry.id   AF-A0A7W1MU53-F1
#
_cell.length_a   1.000
_cell.length_b   1.000
_cell.length_c   1.000
_cell.angle_alpha   90.00
_cell.angle_beta   90.00
_cell.angle_gamma   90.00
#
_symmetry.space_group_name_H-M   'P 1'
#
loop_
_entity.id
_entity.type
_entity.pdbx_description
1 polymer ?
#
loop_
_entity_poly.entity_id
_entity_poly.type
_entity_poly.pdbx_seq_one_letter_code
_entity_poly.pdbx_strand_id
1 'polypeptide(L)'
;MSYFGANVVSYTYDDSGNALTRTPGTNPASSFIYDPMNRVTKITHNFAGANGGAKVFNYTYDEVGNRMTAQREGGVIDSLGYDKNSQMTSYSLGGAVSTLTYDESGNRTKLVAGGVTTNYTPNGLNQYTLAGSNSLGYSGNGNVTGYAGWTYSYDALNRLTSADIGGTTSDFYYDGLGRQVARKIGTATIYSVWDGANRVAEYAPGGSATALNRWVYAGGDLVRSPMPQQIYYYADGSGSTSYLADGTGLLLEKYTYDVGGKPTFLSPAGVVLTAGGNYTVDMLFTGQKWYVGYGILDLRARAYLAGLGRFLQPDPIGFGGDPANLYRYCANNPFNCSDPSGEGFQYTQYGNNVNFYLPVSV
;
A
#
# COMPACT_ATOMS: atom_id res chain seq x y z
N MET A 1 -11.78 -5.47 20.89
CA MET A 1 -13.09 -5.76 20.25
C MET A 1 -13.18 -7.27 20.04
N SER A 2 -14.24 -7.93 20.51
CA SER A 2 -14.42 -9.38 20.35
C SER A 2 -15.32 -9.69 19.16
N TYR A 3 -14.93 -10.67 18.34
CA TYR A 3 -15.77 -11.26 17.29
C TYR A 3 -16.10 -12.68 17.77
N PHE A 4 -17.39 -12.95 18.01
CA PHE A 4 -17.89 -14.23 18.57
C PHE A 4 -17.25 -14.67 19.90
N GLY A 5 -17.01 -13.74 20.82
CA GLY A 5 -16.49 -14.05 22.16
C GLY A 5 -14.97 -14.28 22.24
N ALA A 6 -14.26 -14.33 21.11
CA ALA A 6 -12.81 -14.42 21.08
C ALA A 6 -12.16 -13.01 21.02
N ASN A 7 -11.10 -12.81 21.80
CA ASN A 7 -10.26 -11.60 21.70
C ASN A 7 -9.55 -11.61 20.34
N VAL A 8 -9.89 -10.67 19.46
CA VAL A 8 -9.29 -10.56 18.12
C VAL A 8 -7.93 -9.88 18.18
N VAL A 9 -7.85 -8.81 18.96
CA VAL A 9 -6.65 -8.03 19.22
C VAL A 9 -6.85 -7.22 20.51
N SER A 10 -5.77 -7.04 21.27
CA SER A 10 -5.70 -6.12 22.40
C SER A 10 -4.60 -5.08 22.18
N TYR A 11 -4.81 -3.90 22.77
CA TYR A 11 -3.87 -2.78 22.72
C TYR A 11 -3.68 -2.20 24.11
N THR A 12 -2.52 -1.62 24.36
CA THR A 12 -2.29 -0.68 25.45
C THR A 12 -1.88 0.66 24.87
N TYR A 13 -2.07 1.74 25.62
CA TYR A 13 -1.87 3.10 25.14
C TYR A 13 -1.06 3.93 26.14
N ASP A 14 -0.39 4.96 25.64
CA ASP A 14 0.10 6.06 26.47
C ASP A 14 -1.00 7.11 26.70
N ASP A 15 -0.69 8.16 27.48
CA ASP A 15 -1.63 9.23 27.81
C ASP A 15 -2.02 10.10 26.60
N SER A 16 -1.26 10.06 25.51
CA SER A 16 -1.57 10.75 24.25
C SER A 16 -2.45 9.89 23.33
N GLY A 17 -2.78 8.66 23.73
CA GLY A 17 -3.59 7.73 22.96
C GLY A 17 -2.82 6.98 21.86
N ASN A 18 -1.49 7.02 21.88
CA ASN A 18 -0.66 6.23 20.96
C ASN A 18 -0.56 4.80 21.48
N ALA A 19 -0.63 3.82 20.58
CA ALA A 19 -0.56 2.41 20.97
C ALA A 19 0.84 2.06 21.46
N LEU A 20 1.00 1.62 22.71
CA LEU A 20 2.27 1.10 23.24
C LEU A 20 2.47 -0.37 22.88
N THR A 21 1.39 -1.15 22.84
CA THR A 21 1.42 -2.55 22.42
C THR A 21 0.23 -2.91 21.54
N ARG A 22 0.42 -3.94 20.70
CA ARG A 22 -0.62 -4.60 19.92
C ARG A 22 -0.43 -6.11 19.99
N THR A 23 -1.42 -6.84 20.48
CA THR A 23 -1.38 -8.30 20.61
C THR A 23 -2.50 -8.93 19.79
N PRO A 24 -2.20 -9.51 18.61
CA PRO A 24 -3.20 -10.11 17.72
C PRO A 24 -3.72 -11.46 18.25
N GLY A 25 -4.79 -11.46 19.04
CA GLY A 25 -5.32 -12.69 19.63
C GLY A 25 -4.32 -13.33 20.58
N THR A 26 -3.87 -14.54 20.29
CA THR A 26 -2.84 -15.26 21.08
C THR A 26 -1.44 -15.18 20.48
N ASN A 27 -1.28 -14.46 19.38
CA ASN A 27 0.00 -14.30 18.69
C ASN A 27 0.93 -13.34 19.47
N PRO A 28 2.25 -13.44 19.27
CA PRO A 28 3.19 -12.56 19.98
C PRO A 28 2.92 -11.07 19.74
N ALA A 29 3.14 -10.26 20.78
CA ALA A 29 2.84 -8.85 20.76
C ALA A 29 3.86 -8.04 19.94
N SER A 30 3.39 -6.92 19.41
CA SER A 30 4.19 -5.81 18.91
C SER A 30 4.28 -4.70 19.97
N SER A 31 5.39 -3.97 19.98
CA SER A 31 5.56 -2.76 20.79
C SER A 31 6.03 -1.57 19.96
N PHE A 32 5.68 -0.37 20.43
CA PHE A 32 5.93 0.89 19.73
C PHE A 32 6.59 1.90 20.67
N ILE A 33 7.51 2.70 20.15
CA ILE A 33 8.15 3.81 20.85
C ILE A 33 7.95 5.07 20.01
N TYR A 34 7.65 6.18 20.68
CA TYR A 34 7.35 7.46 20.07
C TYR A 34 8.36 8.52 20.51
N ASP A 35 8.54 9.55 19.68
CA ASP A 35 9.22 10.79 20.08
C ASP A 35 8.23 11.79 20.74
N PRO A 36 8.70 12.94 21.26
CA PRO A 36 7.82 13.95 21.88
C PRO A 36 6.77 14.58 20.95
N MET A 37 6.86 14.38 19.64
CA MET A 37 5.86 14.82 18.66
C MET A 37 4.85 13.69 18.34
N ASN A 38 4.79 12.66 19.19
CA ASN A 38 4.00 11.45 19.00
C ASN A 38 4.38 10.68 17.72
N ARG A 39 5.62 10.77 17.23
CA ARG A 39 6.00 10.08 15.99
C ARG A 39 6.65 8.74 16.29
N VAL A 40 6.25 7.67 15.59
CA VAL A 40 6.78 6.32 15.85
C VAL A 40 8.27 6.24 15.46
N THR A 41 9.16 6.07 16.43
CA THR A 41 10.61 5.96 16.21
C THR A 41 11.10 4.51 16.22
N LYS A 42 10.35 3.61 16.86
CA LYS A 42 10.68 2.18 16.88
C LYS A 42 9.43 1.31 16.90
N ILE A 43 9.45 0.27 16.09
CA ILE A 43 8.47 -0.82 16.13
C ILE A 43 9.22 -2.12 16.38
N THR A 44 8.74 -2.94 17.30
CA THR A 44 9.28 -4.30 17.52
C THR A 44 8.16 -5.31 17.40
N HIS A 45 8.24 -6.22 16.44
CA HIS A 45 7.38 -7.40 16.36
C HIS A 45 8.12 -8.61 16.87
N ASN A 46 7.48 -9.45 17.67
CA ASN A 46 8.08 -10.70 18.13
C ASN A 46 7.48 -11.87 17.35
N PHE A 47 8.27 -12.91 17.13
CA PHE A 47 7.82 -14.13 16.45
C PHE A 47 8.43 -15.35 17.11
N ALA A 48 7.76 -16.49 17.02
CA ALA A 48 8.30 -17.78 17.43
C ALA A 48 9.17 -18.41 16.33
N GLY A 49 9.90 -19.46 16.69
CA GLY A 49 10.63 -20.32 15.76
C GLY A 49 12.06 -19.86 15.43
N ALA A 50 12.77 -20.68 14.65
CA ALA A 50 14.20 -20.49 14.36
C ALA A 50 14.53 -19.19 13.60
N ASN A 51 13.64 -18.76 12.70
CA ASN A 51 13.74 -17.46 12.01
C ASN A 51 12.97 -16.34 12.75
N GLY A 52 12.42 -16.67 13.92
CA GLY A 52 11.63 -15.78 14.78
C GLY A 52 12.49 -14.81 15.58
N GLY A 53 12.02 -14.44 16.77
CA GLY A 53 12.59 -13.39 17.61
C GLY A 53 12.12 -11.99 17.24
N ALA A 54 12.76 -10.98 17.83
CA ALA A 54 12.43 -9.58 17.60
C ALA A 54 12.77 -9.15 16.15
N LYS A 55 11.82 -8.52 15.49
CA LYS A 55 11.94 -7.87 14.19
C LYS A 55 11.70 -6.39 14.42
N VAL A 56 12.76 -5.62 14.28
CA VAL A 56 12.81 -4.22 14.71
C VAL A 56 12.82 -3.30 13.51
N PHE A 57 12.01 -2.26 13.56
CA PHE A 57 12.12 -1.08 12.71
C PHE A 57 12.58 0.10 13.56
N ASN A 58 13.58 0.85 13.08
CA ASN A 58 13.94 2.15 13.63
C ASN A 58 13.72 3.25 12.59
N TYR A 59 13.19 4.38 13.01
CA TYR A 59 12.90 5.53 12.15
C TYR A 59 13.49 6.81 12.73
N THR A 60 13.87 7.71 11.84
CA THR A 60 14.15 9.12 12.18
C THR A 60 13.35 10.04 11.27
N TYR A 61 13.13 11.27 11.73
CA TYR A 61 12.30 12.26 11.06
C TYR A 61 13.01 13.61 11.02
N ASP A 62 12.76 14.37 9.97
CA ASP A 62 13.14 15.79 9.92
C ASP A 62 12.22 16.64 10.82
N GLU A 63 12.45 17.95 10.83
CA GLU A 63 11.69 18.90 11.66
C GLU A 63 10.23 19.04 11.24
N VAL A 64 9.90 18.76 9.97
CA VAL A 64 8.54 18.87 9.43
C VAL A 64 7.80 17.53 9.40
N GLY A 65 8.44 16.46 9.88
CA GLY A 65 7.82 15.14 10.06
C GLY A 65 8.03 14.17 8.91
N ASN A 66 8.86 14.49 7.92
CA ASN A 66 9.24 13.51 6.90
C ASN A 66 10.21 12.49 7.49
N ARG A 67 9.93 11.21 7.30
CA ARG A 67 10.87 10.13 7.64
C ARG A 67 12.18 10.30 6.86
N MET A 68 13.28 10.55 7.55
CA MET A 68 14.62 10.62 6.95
C MET A 68 15.28 9.25 6.83
N THR A 69 15.02 8.35 7.78
CA THR A 69 15.62 7.02 7.74
C THR A 69 14.65 5.93 8.15
N ALA A 70 14.88 4.73 7.62
CA ALA A 70 14.28 3.49 8.07
C ALA A 70 15.35 2.42 8.18
N GLN A 71 15.44 1.73 9.31
CA GLN A 71 16.33 0.58 9.48
C GLN A 71 15.51 -0.64 9.87
N ARG A 72 15.55 -1.68 9.02
CA ARG A 72 14.89 -2.97 9.26
C ARG A 72 15.87 -3.98 9.82
N GLU A 73 15.54 -4.61 10.94
CA GLU A 73 16.25 -5.74 11.55
C GLU A 73 17.76 -5.50 11.78
N GLY A 74 18.16 -4.26 12.03
CA GLY A 74 19.57 -3.89 12.19
C GLY A 74 20.40 -3.96 10.89
N GLY A 75 19.74 -4.10 9.75
CA GLY A 75 20.36 -4.08 8.43
C GLY A 75 20.82 -2.69 7.99
N VAL A 76 21.03 -2.55 6.68
CA VAL A 76 21.41 -1.27 6.07
C VAL A 76 20.32 -0.23 6.35
N ILE A 77 20.74 0.98 6.67
CA ILE A 77 19.84 2.12 6.87
C ILE A 77 19.40 2.62 5.50
N ASP A 78 18.10 2.58 5.27
CA ASP A 78 17.47 3.27 4.15
C ASP A 78 17.39 4.76 4.50
N SER A 79 17.76 5.63 3.55
CA SER A 79 17.74 7.09 3.73
C SER A 79 16.87 7.76 2.69
N LEU A 80 16.16 8.80 3.09
CA LEU A 80 15.18 9.53 2.28
C LEU A 80 15.50 11.03 2.36
N GLY A 81 15.49 11.70 1.22
CA GLY A 81 15.73 13.13 1.10
C GLY A 81 14.60 13.83 0.36
N TYR A 82 14.32 15.07 0.76
CA TYR A 82 13.12 15.81 0.37
C TYR A 82 13.46 17.23 -0.10
N ASP A 83 12.60 17.77 -0.96
CA ASP A 83 12.57 19.21 -1.23
C ASP A 83 11.77 19.99 -0.17
N LYS A 84 11.67 21.32 -0.35
CA LYS A 84 10.93 22.21 0.55
C LYS A 84 9.42 21.98 0.57
N ASN A 85 8.89 21.25 -0.41
CA ASN A 85 7.48 20.88 -0.51
C ASN A 85 7.25 19.45 0.00
N SER A 86 8.24 18.86 0.70
CA SER A 86 8.22 17.48 1.19
C SER A 86 8.09 16.42 0.10
N GLN A 87 8.44 16.73 -1.14
CA GLN A 87 8.51 15.75 -2.23
C GLN A 87 9.84 15.01 -2.15
N MET A 88 9.82 13.69 -2.29
CA MET A 88 11.04 12.87 -2.19
C MET A 88 11.95 13.08 -3.40
N THR A 89 13.11 13.71 -3.21
CA THR A 89 14.09 13.96 -4.29
C THR A 89 15.22 12.94 -4.32
N SER A 90 15.41 12.16 -3.25
CA SER A 90 16.41 11.10 -3.22
C SER A 90 16.03 10.00 -2.25
N TYR A 91 16.48 8.78 -2.54
CA TYR A 91 16.40 7.67 -1.60
C TYR A 91 17.59 6.72 -1.76
N SER A 92 17.94 6.04 -0.67
CA SER A 92 18.80 4.86 -0.66
C SER A 92 18.01 3.71 -0.09
N LEU A 93 17.79 2.65 -0.87
CA LEU A 93 17.17 1.41 -0.40
C LEU A 93 18.19 0.27 -0.47
N GLY A 94 18.49 -0.38 0.65
CA GLY A 94 19.49 -1.46 0.70
C GLY A 94 20.89 -1.03 0.26
N GLY A 95 21.21 0.28 0.38
CA GLY A 95 22.47 0.88 -0.05
C GLY A 95 22.51 1.38 -1.50
N ALA A 96 21.45 1.14 -2.29
CA ALA A 96 21.35 1.62 -3.66
C ALA A 96 20.72 3.02 -3.70
N VAL A 97 21.52 4.01 -4.10
CA VAL A 97 21.09 5.42 -4.18
C VAL A 97 20.35 5.71 -5.48
N SER A 98 19.27 6.48 -5.37
CA SER A 98 18.45 6.97 -6.47
C SER A 98 18.05 8.44 -6.25
N THR A 99 17.77 9.15 -7.34
CA THR A 99 17.32 10.56 -7.32
C THR A 99 16.11 10.77 -8.20
N LEU A 100 15.21 11.64 -7.78
CA LEU A 100 14.02 12.06 -8.51
C LEU A 100 14.05 13.56 -8.77
N THR A 101 13.47 13.98 -9.88
CA THR A 101 13.26 15.38 -10.22
C THR A 101 11.82 15.59 -10.62
N TYR A 102 11.27 16.74 -10.23
CA TYR A 102 9.88 17.12 -10.47
C TYR A 102 9.81 18.44 -11.23
N ASP A 103 8.71 18.65 -11.96
CA ASP A 103 8.30 19.99 -12.40
C ASP A 103 7.56 20.74 -11.28
N GLU A 104 7.15 21.98 -11.58
CA GLU A 104 6.43 22.85 -10.63
C GLU A 104 5.05 22.29 -10.22
N SER A 105 4.44 21.46 -11.06
CA SER A 105 3.18 20.77 -10.77
C SER A 105 3.39 19.43 -10.05
N GLY A 106 4.62 19.10 -9.66
CA GLY A 106 4.95 17.86 -8.96
C GLY A 106 4.89 16.60 -9.84
N ASN A 107 4.86 16.73 -11.16
CA ASN A 107 5.07 15.58 -12.04
C ASN A 107 6.54 15.20 -11.99
N ARG A 108 6.84 13.91 -11.81
CA ARG A 108 8.21 13.42 -11.95
C ARG A 108 8.63 13.62 -13.40
N THR A 109 9.77 14.26 -13.62
CA THR A 109 10.38 14.49 -14.94
C THR A 109 11.61 13.61 -15.16
N LYS A 110 12.25 13.15 -14.07
CA LYS A 110 13.43 12.28 -14.13
C LYS A 110 13.50 11.35 -12.92
N LEU A 111 13.92 10.11 -13.16
CA LEU A 111 14.36 9.14 -12.16
C LEU A 111 15.75 8.65 -12.56
N VAL A 112 16.70 8.66 -11.62
CA VAL A 112 17.97 7.94 -11.77
C VAL A 112 18.01 6.89 -10.69
N ALA A 113 17.98 5.61 -11.07
CA ALA A 113 18.00 4.48 -10.14
C ALA A 113 18.89 3.36 -10.69
N GLY A 114 19.81 2.85 -9.87
CA GLY A 114 20.76 1.82 -10.29
C GLY A 114 21.63 2.22 -11.50
N GLY A 115 21.94 3.52 -11.63
CA GLY A 115 22.67 4.07 -12.79
C GLY A 115 21.83 4.24 -14.06
N VAL A 116 20.57 3.81 -14.07
CA VAL A 116 19.66 3.96 -15.21
C VAL A 116 18.87 5.26 -15.07
N THR A 117 18.84 6.07 -16.13
CA THR A 117 18.02 7.27 -16.20
C THR A 117 16.73 6.99 -16.96
N THR A 118 15.60 7.28 -16.33
CA THR A 118 14.26 7.28 -16.94
C THR A 118 13.73 8.70 -16.94
N ASN A 119 13.49 9.26 -18.12
CA ASN A 119 12.85 10.57 -18.27
C ASN A 119 11.34 10.41 -18.41
N TYR A 120 10.59 11.40 -17.96
CA TYR A 120 9.13 11.44 -18.03
C TYR A 120 8.71 12.77 -18.65
N THR A 121 7.76 12.72 -19.57
CA THR A 121 7.31 13.91 -20.31
C THR A 121 5.85 14.20 -19.94
N PRO A 122 5.58 15.09 -18.98
CA PRO A 122 4.23 15.55 -18.69
C PRO A 122 3.74 16.53 -19.76
N ASN A 123 2.43 16.54 -20.03
CA ASN A 123 1.76 17.60 -20.76
C ASN A 123 1.13 18.63 -19.79
N GLY A 124 0.48 19.67 -20.32
CA GLY A 124 -0.18 20.71 -19.51
C GLY A 124 -1.37 20.25 -18.66
N LEU A 125 -1.78 18.97 -18.74
CA LEU A 125 -2.83 18.36 -17.92
C LEU A 125 -2.26 17.40 -16.86
N ASN A 126 -0.95 17.46 -16.59
CA ASN A 126 -0.23 16.55 -15.69
C ASN A 126 -0.22 15.08 -16.16
N GLN A 127 -0.56 14.80 -17.41
CA GLN A 127 -0.55 13.47 -18.01
C GLN A 127 0.83 13.18 -18.61
N TYR A 128 1.39 12.01 -18.37
CA TYR A 128 2.66 11.64 -19.01
C TYR A 128 2.41 11.21 -20.44
N THR A 129 2.98 11.87 -21.43
CA THR A 129 2.98 11.38 -22.81
C THR A 129 4.04 10.30 -23.02
N LEU A 130 5.12 10.34 -22.23
CA LEU A 130 6.21 9.36 -22.21
C LEU A 130 6.68 9.08 -20.78
N ALA A 131 7.04 7.83 -20.52
CA ALA A 131 7.84 7.39 -19.38
C ALA A 131 8.93 6.43 -19.88
N GLY A 132 10.18 6.90 -19.91
CA GLY A 132 11.26 6.28 -20.64
C GLY A 132 10.95 6.25 -22.14
N SER A 133 11.01 5.07 -22.74
CA SER A 133 10.64 4.84 -24.15
C SER A 133 9.17 4.47 -24.34
N ASN A 134 8.39 4.34 -23.27
CA ASN A 134 7.00 3.91 -23.34
C ASN A 134 6.08 5.12 -23.44
N SER A 135 5.24 5.15 -24.47
CA SER A 135 4.13 6.12 -24.57
C SER A 135 2.99 5.74 -23.65
N LEU A 136 2.22 6.74 -23.22
CA LEU A 136 0.94 6.52 -22.55
C LEU A 136 -0.20 7.10 -23.39
N GLY A 137 -1.32 6.37 -23.41
CA GLY A 137 -2.59 6.82 -23.96
C GLY A 137 -3.52 7.34 -22.87
N TYR A 138 -4.40 8.28 -23.22
CA TYR A 138 -5.42 8.82 -22.33
C TYR A 138 -6.79 8.87 -23.00
N SER A 139 -7.85 8.63 -22.23
CA SER A 139 -9.22 8.89 -22.67
C SER A 139 -9.55 10.39 -22.61
N GLY A 140 -10.68 10.79 -23.20
CA GLY A 140 -11.17 12.18 -23.09
C GLY A 140 -11.42 12.65 -21.65
N ASN A 141 -11.67 11.71 -20.72
CA ASN A 141 -11.83 12.00 -19.30
C ASN A 141 -10.50 11.97 -18.52
N GLY A 142 -9.37 11.74 -19.20
CA GLY A 142 -8.05 11.73 -18.58
C GLY A 142 -7.63 10.40 -17.93
N ASN A 143 -8.36 9.30 -18.14
CA ASN A 143 -7.91 8.00 -17.65
C ASN A 143 -6.81 7.45 -18.56
N VAL A 144 -5.75 6.86 -18.00
CA VAL A 144 -4.70 6.18 -18.76
C VAL A 144 -5.30 4.98 -19.49
N THR A 145 -5.29 4.95 -20.82
CA THR A 145 -5.85 3.86 -21.63
C THR A 145 -4.81 2.83 -22.07
N GLY A 146 -3.52 3.15 -21.95
CA GLY A 146 -2.47 2.17 -22.17
C GLY A 146 -1.08 2.66 -21.77
N TYR A 147 -0.22 1.73 -21.38
CA TYR A 147 1.16 1.99 -20.97
C TYR A 147 1.99 0.70 -20.97
N ALA A 148 3.19 0.72 -21.57
CA ALA A 148 4.14 -0.40 -21.53
C ALA A 148 3.52 -1.78 -21.89
N GLY A 149 2.69 -1.81 -22.94
CA GLY A 149 1.99 -3.01 -23.41
C GLY A 149 0.66 -3.31 -22.72
N TRP A 150 0.35 -2.62 -21.63
CA TRP A 150 -0.97 -2.69 -21.00
C TRP A 150 -2.00 -1.85 -21.73
N THR A 151 -3.23 -2.32 -21.75
CA THR A 151 -4.42 -1.53 -22.09
C THR A 151 -5.42 -1.53 -20.94
N TYR A 152 -6.10 -0.41 -20.75
CA TYR A 152 -7.02 -0.19 -19.64
C TYR A 152 -8.35 0.35 -20.14
N SER A 153 -9.44 -0.16 -19.59
CA SER A 153 -10.80 0.29 -19.87
C SER A 153 -11.48 0.79 -18.59
N TYR A 154 -12.43 1.71 -18.76
CA TYR A 154 -13.11 2.38 -17.66
C TYR A 154 -14.60 2.47 -17.94
N ASP A 155 -15.41 2.56 -16.88
CA ASP A 155 -16.81 2.93 -16.99
C ASP A 155 -17.01 4.46 -17.02
N ALA A 156 -18.27 4.89 -17.15
CA ALA A 156 -18.64 6.30 -17.20
C ALA A 156 -18.33 7.08 -15.89
N LEU A 157 -18.02 6.39 -14.80
CA LEU A 157 -17.61 6.96 -13.51
C LEU A 157 -16.08 6.92 -13.33
N ASN A 158 -15.32 6.67 -14.40
CA ASN A 158 -13.86 6.55 -14.40
C ASN A 158 -13.32 5.40 -13.52
N ARG A 159 -14.13 4.37 -13.22
CA ARG A 159 -13.65 3.19 -12.48
C ARG A 159 -13.00 2.22 -13.45
N LEU A 160 -11.83 1.68 -13.11
CA LEU A 160 -11.07 0.75 -13.95
C LEU A 160 -11.85 -0.55 -14.11
N THR A 161 -12.44 -0.81 -15.27
CA THR A 161 -13.24 -2.02 -15.52
C THR A 161 -12.45 -3.15 -16.13
N SER A 162 -11.31 -2.86 -16.77
CA SER A 162 -10.46 -3.89 -17.36
C SER A 162 -8.99 -3.47 -17.43
N ALA A 163 -8.10 -4.42 -17.19
CA ALA A 163 -6.66 -4.32 -17.44
C ALA A 163 -6.20 -5.55 -18.24
N ASP A 164 -5.63 -5.32 -19.42
CA ASP A 164 -5.16 -6.37 -20.32
C ASP A 164 -3.69 -6.18 -20.68
N ILE A 165 -2.94 -7.29 -20.70
CA ILE A 165 -1.62 -7.35 -21.32
C ILE A 165 -1.51 -8.60 -22.19
N GLY A 166 -1.21 -8.40 -23.48
CA GLY A 166 -1.00 -9.50 -24.42
C GLY A 166 -2.18 -10.48 -24.49
N GLY A 167 -3.42 -10.00 -24.30
CA GLY A 167 -4.65 -10.82 -24.31
C GLY A 167 -4.96 -11.53 -22.99
N THR A 168 -4.16 -11.31 -21.94
CA THR A 168 -4.51 -11.74 -20.58
C THR A 168 -5.27 -10.61 -19.89
N THR A 169 -6.60 -10.74 -19.87
CA THR A 169 -7.50 -9.74 -19.33
C THR A 169 -7.89 -10.02 -17.88
N SER A 170 -7.92 -8.96 -17.06
CA SER A 170 -8.63 -8.92 -15.79
C SER A 170 -9.77 -7.92 -15.85
N ASP A 171 -10.99 -8.37 -15.55
CA ASP A 171 -12.18 -7.54 -15.48
C ASP A 171 -12.56 -7.25 -14.03
N PHE A 172 -13.05 -6.04 -13.78
CA PHE A 172 -13.42 -5.56 -12.45
C PHE A 172 -14.85 -5.01 -12.46
N TYR A 173 -15.61 -5.35 -11.42
CA TYR A 173 -17.03 -5.00 -11.30
C TYR A 173 -17.28 -4.34 -9.95
N TYR A 174 -18.07 -3.27 -9.98
CA TYR A 174 -18.26 -2.36 -8.85
C TYR A 174 -19.74 -2.24 -8.46
N ASP A 175 -19.99 -2.04 -7.17
CA ASP A 175 -21.32 -1.63 -6.69
C ASP A 175 -21.55 -0.11 -6.83
N GLY A 176 -22.72 0.35 -6.40
CA GLY A 176 -23.08 1.78 -6.42
C GLY A 176 -22.27 2.65 -5.44
N LEU A 177 -21.53 2.05 -4.50
CA LEU A 177 -20.64 2.74 -3.58
C LEU A 177 -19.18 2.74 -4.08
N GLY A 178 -18.93 2.26 -5.31
CA GLY A 178 -17.59 2.20 -5.88
C GLY A 178 -16.71 1.08 -5.35
N ARG A 179 -17.26 0.12 -4.59
CA ARG A 179 -16.49 -1.02 -4.07
C ARG A 179 -16.42 -2.11 -5.12
N GLN A 180 -15.24 -2.70 -5.32
CA GLN A 180 -15.10 -3.82 -6.25
C GLN A 180 -15.75 -5.07 -5.67
N VAL A 181 -16.94 -5.43 -6.17
CA VAL A 181 -17.74 -6.57 -5.70
C VAL A 181 -17.44 -7.86 -6.46
N ALA A 182 -16.85 -7.77 -7.65
CA ALA A 182 -16.33 -8.95 -8.34
C ALA A 182 -15.10 -8.60 -9.18
N ARG A 183 -14.29 -9.62 -9.44
CA ARG A 183 -13.24 -9.56 -10.46
C ARG A 183 -13.21 -10.86 -11.23
N LYS A 184 -12.82 -10.82 -12.50
CA LYS A 184 -12.55 -12.00 -13.30
C LYS A 184 -11.10 -11.92 -13.77
N ILE A 185 -10.26 -12.84 -13.29
CA ILE A 185 -8.87 -12.94 -13.73
C ILE A 185 -8.77 -14.20 -14.58
N GLY A 186 -8.54 -14.04 -15.89
CA GLY A 186 -8.63 -15.16 -16.84
C GLY A 186 -10.06 -15.74 -16.89
N THR A 187 -10.25 -16.98 -16.46
CA THR A 187 -11.57 -17.66 -16.51
C THR A 187 -12.34 -17.64 -15.19
N ALA A 188 -11.69 -17.33 -14.06
CA ALA A 188 -12.31 -17.43 -12.74
C ALA A 188 -12.85 -16.07 -12.26
N THR A 189 -14.14 -16.04 -11.90
CA THR A 189 -14.76 -14.88 -11.23
C THR A 189 -14.70 -15.04 -9.71
N ILE A 190 -14.16 -14.05 -9.02
CA ILE A 190 -14.11 -13.98 -7.55
C ILE A 190 -15.03 -12.85 -7.09
N TYR A 191 -15.96 -13.16 -6.19
CA TYR A 191 -16.86 -12.19 -5.58
C TYR A 191 -16.30 -11.71 -4.24
N SER A 192 -16.40 -10.42 -3.96
CA SER A 192 -15.92 -9.78 -2.72
C SER A 192 -17.10 -9.34 -1.87
N VAL A 193 -17.02 -9.59 -0.57
CA VAL A 193 -17.98 -9.15 0.45
C VAL A 193 -17.34 -8.06 1.29
N TRP A 194 -18.12 -7.02 1.58
CA TRP A 194 -17.65 -5.80 2.20
C TRP A 194 -18.44 -5.46 3.46
N ASP A 195 -17.74 -4.95 4.48
CA ASP A 195 -18.31 -4.29 5.65
C ASP A 195 -17.81 -2.85 5.67
N GLY A 196 -18.71 -1.90 5.39
CA GLY A 196 -18.33 -0.53 5.05
C GLY A 196 -17.32 -0.50 3.89
N ALA A 197 -16.13 0.05 4.16
CA ALA A 197 -15.01 0.14 3.22
C ALA A 197 -13.97 -0.99 3.39
N ASN A 198 -14.20 -1.94 4.31
CA ASN A 198 -13.32 -3.07 4.54
C ASN A 198 -13.79 -4.29 3.76
N ARG A 199 -12.91 -4.89 2.96
CA ARG A 199 -13.19 -6.16 2.29
C ARG A 199 -13.03 -7.29 3.30
N VAL A 200 -14.11 -7.99 3.62
CA VAL A 200 -14.14 -8.98 4.71
C VAL A 200 -14.11 -10.42 4.22
N ALA A 201 -14.52 -10.72 2.99
CA ALA A 201 -14.43 -12.07 2.44
C ALA A 201 -14.40 -12.10 0.91
N GLU A 202 -13.96 -13.22 0.37
CA GLU A 202 -14.04 -13.54 -1.05
C GLU A 202 -14.62 -14.93 -1.29
N TYR A 203 -15.36 -15.11 -2.38
CA TYR A 203 -16.05 -16.34 -2.74
C TYR A 203 -15.86 -16.70 -4.21
N ALA A 204 -15.77 -18.00 -4.48
CA ALA A 204 -15.83 -18.57 -5.81
C ALA A 204 -17.24 -18.43 -6.42
N PRO A 205 -17.41 -18.56 -7.76
CA PRO A 205 -18.72 -18.53 -8.37
C PRO A 205 -19.55 -19.77 -8.01
N GLY A 206 -20.87 -19.70 -8.19
CA GLY A 206 -21.77 -20.84 -7.97
C GLY A 206 -22.33 -20.98 -6.56
N GLY A 207 -22.23 -19.94 -5.71
CA GLY A 207 -22.89 -19.91 -4.40
C GLY A 207 -22.23 -20.75 -3.32
N SER A 208 -20.90 -20.95 -3.39
CA SER A 208 -20.14 -21.65 -2.34
C SER A 208 -20.39 -21.01 -0.97
N ALA A 209 -20.76 -21.83 0.03
CA ALA A 209 -20.88 -21.37 1.41
C ALA A 209 -19.52 -21.09 2.07
N THR A 210 -18.42 -21.65 1.52
CA THR A 210 -17.07 -21.48 2.04
C THR A 210 -16.37 -20.34 1.32
N ALA A 211 -15.86 -19.39 2.12
CA ALA A 211 -15.06 -18.28 1.63
C ALA A 211 -13.67 -18.79 1.17
N LEU A 212 -13.18 -18.26 0.05
CA LEU A 212 -11.80 -18.42 -0.40
C LEU A 212 -10.84 -17.71 0.55
N ASN A 213 -11.17 -16.45 0.88
CA ASN A 213 -10.41 -15.63 1.80
C ASN A 213 -11.36 -14.95 2.78
N ARG A 214 -10.87 -14.64 3.98
CA ARG A 214 -11.59 -13.81 4.96
C ARG A 214 -10.59 -12.89 5.65
N TRP A 215 -10.97 -11.65 5.92
CA TRP A 215 -10.12 -10.72 6.67
C TRP A 215 -10.87 -10.22 7.89
N VAL A 216 -10.15 -10.11 9.00
CA VAL A 216 -10.67 -9.58 10.26
C VAL A 216 -9.93 -8.30 10.56
N TYR A 217 -10.71 -7.23 10.69
CA TYR A 217 -10.23 -5.90 11.07
C TYR A 217 -10.66 -5.58 12.49
N ALA A 218 -9.87 -4.76 13.19
CA ALA A 218 -10.25 -4.25 14.50
C ALA A 218 -9.58 -2.89 14.73
N GLY A 219 -10.37 -1.88 15.13
CA GLY A 219 -9.85 -0.52 15.30
C GLY A 219 -9.27 0.09 14.03
N GLY A 220 -9.75 -0.33 12.84
CA GLY A 220 -9.20 0.09 11.54
C GLY A 220 -8.02 -0.74 11.04
N ASP A 221 -7.37 -1.53 11.90
CA ASP A 221 -6.23 -2.37 11.53
C ASP A 221 -6.66 -3.69 10.89
N LEU A 222 -5.95 -4.11 9.85
CA LEU A 222 -5.98 -5.49 9.39
C LEU A 222 -5.25 -6.39 10.41
N VAL A 223 -5.96 -7.33 11.02
CA VAL A 223 -5.41 -8.17 12.09
C VAL A 223 -4.97 -9.53 11.58
N ARG A 224 -5.90 -10.25 10.96
CA ARG A 224 -5.70 -11.66 10.57
C ARG A 224 -6.59 -12.05 9.42
N SER A 225 -6.20 -13.12 8.74
CA SER A 225 -7.05 -13.87 7.84
C SER A 225 -7.23 -15.28 8.39
N PRO A 226 -8.46 -15.76 8.67
CA PRO A 226 -8.69 -17.14 9.07
C PRO A 226 -8.78 -18.12 7.89
N MET A 227 -8.86 -17.65 6.64
CA MET A 227 -9.07 -18.48 5.44
C MET A 227 -8.28 -17.94 4.25
N PRO A 228 -7.71 -18.80 3.38
CA PRO A 228 -7.78 -20.26 3.43
C PRO A 228 -6.89 -20.88 4.52
N GLN A 229 -5.96 -20.09 5.05
CA GLN A 229 -5.07 -20.45 6.15
C GLN A 229 -5.13 -19.36 7.22
N GLN A 230 -4.97 -19.76 8.48
CA GLN A 230 -4.94 -18.82 9.59
C GLN A 230 -3.59 -18.09 9.65
N ILE A 231 -3.59 -16.82 9.25
CA ILE A 231 -2.42 -15.94 9.22
C ILE A 231 -2.69 -14.60 9.92
N TYR A 232 -1.65 -13.99 10.48
CA TYR A 232 -1.69 -12.72 11.21
C TYR A 232 -0.78 -11.70 10.55
N TYR A 233 -1.26 -10.45 10.47
CA TYR A 233 -0.60 -9.35 9.77
C TYR A 233 0.13 -8.43 10.74
N TYR A 234 1.36 -8.07 10.37
CA TYR A 234 2.22 -7.13 11.09
C TYR A 234 2.76 -6.11 10.10
N ALA A 235 2.53 -4.83 10.39
CA ALA A 235 2.82 -3.72 9.51
C ALA A 235 4.04 -2.91 9.96
N ASP A 236 4.71 -2.27 9.01
CA ASP A 236 5.71 -1.24 9.29
C ASP A 236 5.08 0.12 9.66
N GLY A 237 5.93 1.11 9.91
CA GLY A 237 5.51 2.47 10.29
C GLY A 237 4.66 3.21 9.26
N SER A 238 4.57 2.72 8.02
CA SER A 238 3.70 3.29 6.97
C SER A 238 2.39 2.49 6.82
N GLY A 239 2.14 1.50 7.68
CA GLY A 239 0.98 0.63 7.59
C GLY A 239 1.08 -0.46 6.52
N SER A 240 2.25 -0.66 5.90
CA SER A 240 2.43 -1.71 4.90
C SER A 240 2.67 -3.06 5.58
N THR A 241 2.00 -4.11 5.14
CA THR A 241 2.23 -5.48 5.63
C THR A 241 3.70 -5.84 5.42
N SER A 242 4.43 -6.11 6.50
CA SER A 242 5.87 -6.37 6.47
C SER A 242 6.21 -7.79 6.90
N TYR A 243 5.36 -8.43 7.70
CA TYR A 243 5.52 -9.80 8.15
C TYR A 243 4.17 -10.51 8.25
N LEU A 244 4.20 -11.83 8.08
CA LEU A 244 3.11 -12.72 8.42
C LEU A 244 3.52 -13.76 9.44
N ALA A 245 2.60 -14.10 10.33
CA ALA A 245 2.74 -15.25 11.22
C ALA A 245 1.55 -16.21 11.10
N ASP A 246 1.76 -17.46 11.50
CA ASP A 246 0.68 -18.45 11.58
C ASP A 246 -0.14 -18.33 12.88
N GLY A 247 -1.05 -19.29 13.10
CA GLY A 247 -1.84 -19.42 14.32
C GLY A 247 -1.03 -19.54 15.62
N THR A 248 0.22 -19.99 15.54
CA THR A 248 1.11 -20.24 16.68
C THR A 248 2.13 -19.11 16.91
N GLY A 249 2.21 -18.15 16.00
CA GLY A 249 3.17 -17.04 16.05
C GLY A 249 4.48 -17.31 15.32
N LEU A 250 4.60 -18.41 14.56
CA LEU A 250 5.76 -18.67 13.72
C LEU A 250 5.79 -17.72 12.53
N LEU A 251 6.96 -17.13 12.26
CA LEU A 251 7.15 -16.26 11.09
C LEU A 251 7.02 -17.07 9.79
N LEU A 252 6.15 -16.62 8.89
CA LEU A 252 5.83 -17.27 7.61
C LEU A 252 6.48 -16.60 6.41
N GLU A 253 6.36 -15.27 6.29
CA GLU A 253 6.91 -14.50 5.19
C GLU A 253 7.27 -13.09 5.63
N LYS A 254 8.16 -12.45 4.87
CA LYS A 254 8.49 -11.04 4.98
C LYS A 254 8.20 -10.33 3.66
N TYR A 255 7.93 -9.04 3.74
CA TYR A 255 7.66 -8.19 2.59
C TYR A 255 8.45 -6.89 2.70
N THR A 256 9.05 -6.49 1.59
CA THR A 256 9.65 -5.16 1.41
C THR A 256 9.03 -4.51 0.18
N TYR A 257 9.22 -3.19 0.05
CA TYR A 257 8.60 -2.39 -1.00
C TYR A 257 9.64 -1.48 -1.62
N ASP A 258 9.55 -1.26 -2.93
CA ASP A 258 10.22 -0.11 -3.54
C ASP A 258 9.47 1.20 -3.20
N VAL A 259 10.02 2.34 -3.60
CA VAL A 259 9.39 3.66 -3.36
C VAL A 259 8.04 3.82 -4.05
N GLY A 260 7.78 3.01 -5.08
CA GLY A 260 6.51 2.97 -5.77
C GLY A 260 5.49 2.05 -5.07
N GLY A 261 5.87 1.32 -4.02
CA GLY A 261 5.00 0.37 -3.34
C GLY A 261 4.94 -1.01 -3.98
N LYS A 262 5.82 -1.34 -4.94
CA LYS A 262 5.90 -2.68 -5.51
C LYS A 262 6.49 -3.65 -4.48
N PRO A 263 5.80 -4.74 -4.12
CA PRO A 263 6.27 -5.69 -3.12
C PRO A 263 7.38 -6.62 -3.64
N THR A 264 8.32 -6.96 -2.76
CA THR A 264 9.20 -8.13 -2.87
C THR A 264 8.83 -9.13 -1.78
N PHE A 265 8.60 -10.38 -2.19
CA PHE A 265 8.19 -11.48 -1.33
C PHE A 265 9.44 -12.23 -0.85
N LEU A 266 9.54 -12.48 0.46
CA LEU A 266 10.70 -13.10 1.08
C LEU A 266 10.28 -14.25 2.00
N SER A 267 11.06 -15.33 2.01
CA SER A 267 10.94 -16.40 2.99
C SER A 267 11.24 -15.89 4.41
N PRO A 268 10.97 -16.67 5.47
CA PRO A 268 11.36 -16.30 6.85
C PRO A 268 12.86 -16.03 7.00
N ALA A 269 13.69 -16.71 6.20
CA ALA A 269 15.14 -16.53 6.18
C ALA A 269 15.61 -15.30 5.37
N GLY A 270 14.69 -14.54 4.75
CA GLY A 270 15.02 -13.36 3.95
C GLY A 270 15.44 -13.67 2.50
N VAL A 271 15.11 -14.86 1.99
CA VAL A 271 15.40 -15.25 0.59
C VAL A 271 14.24 -14.83 -0.31
N VAL A 272 14.54 -14.19 -1.45
CA VAL A 272 13.54 -13.74 -2.43
C VAL A 272 12.75 -14.92 -3.00
N LEU A 273 11.43 -14.80 -2.98
CA LEU A 273 10.48 -15.75 -3.56
C LEU A 273 10.06 -15.28 -4.95
N THR A 274 10.67 -15.86 -6.00
CA THR A 274 10.47 -15.42 -7.39
C THR A 274 9.13 -15.83 -8.00
N ALA A 275 8.51 -16.88 -7.48
CA ALA A 275 7.16 -17.31 -7.88
C ALA A 275 6.04 -16.49 -7.21
N GLY A 276 6.40 -15.51 -6.36
CA GLY A 276 5.47 -14.83 -5.46
C GLY A 276 5.43 -15.47 -4.08
N GLY A 277 4.55 -14.95 -3.22
CA GLY A 277 4.31 -15.50 -1.88
C GLY A 277 3.66 -16.87 -1.92
N ASN A 278 3.95 -17.68 -0.92
CA ASN A 278 3.35 -19.00 -0.70
C ASN A 278 1.94 -18.91 -0.10
N TYR A 279 1.55 -17.72 0.33
CA TYR A 279 0.26 -17.42 0.95
C TYR A 279 -0.56 -16.50 0.03
N THR A 280 -1.88 -16.66 0.03
CA THR A 280 -2.81 -15.83 -0.75
C THR A 280 -2.99 -14.45 -0.10
N VAL A 281 -1.92 -13.67 -0.09
CA VAL A 281 -1.84 -12.36 0.57
C VAL A 281 -1.84 -11.28 -0.47
N ASP A 282 -2.83 -10.39 -0.38
CA ASP A 282 -2.97 -9.26 -1.29
C ASP A 282 -3.07 -7.91 -0.57
N MET A 283 -3.26 -7.86 0.74
CA MET A 283 -3.20 -6.61 1.52
C MET A 283 -1.75 -6.28 1.87
N LEU A 284 -1.11 -5.44 1.06
CA LEU A 284 0.34 -5.24 1.08
C LEU A 284 0.70 -3.78 1.38
N PHE A 285 1.15 -3.02 0.38
CA PHE A 285 1.63 -1.65 0.56
C PHE A 285 0.53 -0.75 1.13
N THR A 286 0.81 -0.05 2.23
CA THR A 286 -0.15 0.77 3.00
C THR A 286 -1.44 0.03 3.40
N GLY A 287 -1.37 -1.31 3.49
CA GLY A 287 -2.52 -2.17 3.80
C GLY A 287 -3.52 -2.33 2.65
N GLN A 288 -3.14 -1.94 1.43
CA GLN A 288 -4.02 -1.88 0.26
C GLN A 288 -3.85 -3.10 -0.62
N LYS A 289 -4.87 -3.38 -1.42
CA LYS A 289 -4.90 -4.58 -2.23
C LYS A 289 -3.96 -4.47 -3.42
N TRP A 290 -3.05 -5.42 -3.56
CA TRP A 290 -2.14 -5.58 -4.68
C TRP A 290 -2.68 -6.59 -5.71
N TYR A 291 -2.78 -6.17 -6.97
CA TYR A 291 -3.04 -7.06 -8.09
C TYR A 291 -1.72 -7.65 -8.60
N VAL A 292 -1.39 -8.85 -8.09
CA VAL A 292 -0.21 -9.60 -8.52
C VAL A 292 -0.20 -9.77 -10.04
N GLY A 293 0.92 -9.42 -10.68
CA GLY A 293 1.11 -9.48 -12.13
C GLY A 293 0.80 -8.18 -12.88
N TYR A 294 0.04 -7.26 -12.28
CA TYR A 294 -0.43 -6.02 -12.94
C TYR A 294 0.36 -4.78 -12.52
N GLY A 295 1.05 -4.84 -11.38
CA GLY A 295 1.76 -3.67 -10.86
C GLY A 295 0.84 -2.65 -10.19
N ILE A 296 -0.44 -2.99 -9.98
CA ILE A 296 -1.50 -2.07 -9.56
C ILE A 296 -1.88 -2.32 -8.09
N LEU A 297 -1.98 -1.22 -7.33
CA LEU A 297 -2.69 -1.17 -6.05
C LEU A 297 -4.11 -0.65 -6.30
N ASP A 298 -5.08 -1.36 -5.74
CA ASP A 298 -6.47 -0.91 -5.64
C ASP A 298 -6.60 0.03 -4.45
N LEU A 299 -6.67 1.33 -4.74
CA LEU A 299 -6.94 2.37 -3.75
C LEU A 299 -8.40 2.80 -3.83
N ARG A 300 -9.33 1.86 -4.07
CA ARG A 300 -10.78 2.07 -4.13
C ARG A 300 -11.20 2.98 -5.29
N ALA A 301 -11.24 4.30 -5.09
CA ALA A 301 -11.70 5.24 -6.11
C ALA A 301 -10.73 5.32 -7.30
N ARG A 302 -9.45 5.01 -7.08
CA ARG A 302 -8.41 5.02 -8.12
C ARG A 302 -7.54 3.77 -8.08
N ALA A 303 -7.06 3.38 -9.25
CA ALA A 303 -6.01 2.40 -9.42
C ALA A 303 -4.66 3.11 -9.46
N TYR A 304 -3.73 2.67 -8.63
CA TYR A 304 -2.38 3.23 -8.56
C TYR A 304 -1.37 2.27 -9.17
N LEU A 305 -0.54 2.75 -10.09
CA LEU A 305 0.45 1.93 -10.77
C LEU A 305 1.83 2.13 -10.13
N ALA A 306 2.29 1.14 -9.37
CA ALA A 306 3.52 1.23 -8.59
C ALA A 306 4.76 1.58 -9.42
N GLY A 307 4.89 0.96 -10.61
CA GLY A 307 6.01 1.23 -11.52
C GLY A 307 6.02 2.67 -12.05
N LEU A 308 4.86 3.34 -12.09
CA LEU A 308 4.73 4.72 -12.53
C LEU A 308 4.67 5.71 -11.36
N GLY A 309 4.51 5.21 -10.12
CA GLY A 309 4.44 6.01 -8.90
C GLY A 309 3.24 6.95 -8.84
N ARG A 310 2.14 6.64 -9.54
CA ARG A 310 0.99 7.55 -9.67
C ARG A 310 -0.32 6.84 -10.04
N PHE A 311 -1.44 7.54 -9.91
CA PHE A 311 -2.76 7.04 -10.28
C PHE A 311 -2.98 6.94 -11.79
N LEU A 312 -3.81 5.99 -12.21
CA LEU A 312 -4.25 5.81 -13.60
C LEU A 312 -5.43 6.71 -13.97
N GLN A 313 -6.13 7.27 -12.98
CA GLN A 313 -7.25 8.18 -13.16
C GLN A 313 -6.95 9.54 -12.52
N PRO A 314 -7.55 10.63 -13.03
CA PRO A 314 -7.57 11.88 -12.31
C PRO A 314 -8.35 11.71 -11.00
N ASP A 315 -8.01 12.54 -10.01
CA ASP A 315 -8.69 12.57 -8.72
C ASP A 315 -10.20 12.81 -8.89
N PRO A 316 -11.08 11.92 -8.39
CA PRO A 316 -12.53 12.09 -8.52
C PRO A 316 -13.06 13.30 -7.75
N ILE A 317 -12.34 13.78 -6.73
CA ILE A 317 -12.67 15.04 -6.03
C ILE A 317 -11.89 16.24 -6.60
N GLY A 318 -11.23 16.06 -7.75
CA GLY A 318 -10.48 17.10 -8.44
C GLY A 318 -9.33 17.65 -7.59
N PHE A 319 -9.18 18.98 -7.59
CA PHE A 319 -8.13 19.66 -6.83
C PHE A 319 -8.36 19.67 -5.30
N GLY A 320 -9.44 19.05 -4.82
CA GLY A 320 -9.68 18.82 -3.40
C GLY A 320 -8.75 17.78 -2.79
N GLY A 321 -8.29 16.80 -3.57
CA GLY A 321 -7.35 15.77 -3.11
C GLY A 321 -5.89 16.23 -3.17
N ASP A 322 -5.51 16.85 -4.30
CA ASP A 322 -4.22 17.49 -4.48
C ASP A 322 -4.39 18.76 -5.35
N PRO A 323 -4.10 19.96 -4.81
CA PRO A 323 -4.36 21.21 -5.52
C PRO A 323 -3.45 21.44 -6.72
N ALA A 324 -2.34 20.70 -6.87
CA ALA A 324 -1.38 20.86 -7.95
C ALA A 324 -1.44 19.73 -8.99
N ASN A 325 -1.88 18.52 -8.61
CA ASN A 325 -1.73 17.35 -9.46
C ASN A 325 -2.79 16.25 -9.26
N LEU A 326 -3.68 16.10 -10.24
CA LEU A 326 -4.78 15.12 -10.18
C LEU A 326 -4.36 13.64 -10.18
N TYR A 327 -3.11 13.31 -10.48
CA TYR A 327 -2.65 11.91 -10.54
C TYR A 327 -1.61 11.58 -9.47
N ARG A 328 -1.11 12.56 -8.73
CA ARG A 328 0.01 12.38 -7.80
C ARG A 328 -0.45 11.55 -6.62
N TYR A 329 0.31 10.50 -6.30
CA TYR A 329 0.10 9.77 -5.06
C TYR A 329 0.81 10.51 -3.94
N CYS A 330 0.05 10.86 -2.90
CA CYS A 330 0.64 11.11 -1.60
C CYS A 330 1.66 12.27 -1.60
N ALA A 331 1.40 13.31 -2.40
CA ALA A 331 2.29 14.45 -2.63
C ALA A 331 3.76 14.10 -2.96
N ASN A 332 4.01 12.96 -3.63
CA ASN A 332 5.36 12.41 -3.87
C ASN A 332 6.13 12.01 -2.59
N ASN A 333 5.43 11.67 -1.51
CA ASN A 333 5.99 11.28 -0.23
C ASN A 333 5.42 9.91 0.28
N PRO A 334 5.61 8.82 -0.48
CA PRO A 334 4.90 7.55 -0.30
C PRO A 334 5.19 6.80 1.01
N PHE A 335 6.22 7.19 1.78
CA PHE A 335 6.52 6.55 3.08
C PHE A 335 5.95 7.30 4.28
N ASN A 336 5.50 8.54 4.12
CA ASN A 336 4.94 9.34 5.21
C ASN A 336 3.42 9.50 5.11
N CYS A 337 2.79 8.95 4.08
CA CYS A 337 1.36 9.05 3.91
C CYS A 337 0.76 7.79 3.29
N SER A 338 -0.56 7.70 3.36
CA SER A 338 -1.38 6.72 2.66
C SER A 338 -2.59 7.42 2.05
N ASP A 339 -3.17 6.86 0.99
CA ASP A 339 -4.45 7.31 0.43
C ASP A 339 -5.42 6.10 0.42
N PRO A 340 -6.07 5.80 1.55
CA PRO A 340 -6.91 4.60 1.65
C PRO A 340 -8.20 4.68 0.84
N SER A 341 -8.66 5.87 0.46
CA SER A 341 -9.88 6.06 -0.35
C SER A 341 -9.58 6.20 -1.84
N GLY A 342 -8.35 6.55 -2.20
CA GLY A 342 -7.99 6.97 -3.54
C GLY A 342 -8.58 8.33 -3.90
N GLU A 343 -8.95 9.16 -2.92
CA GLU A 343 -9.51 10.50 -3.12
C GLU A 343 -8.68 11.57 -2.39
N GLY A 344 -7.91 11.17 -1.38
CA GLY A 344 -7.16 12.11 -0.56
C GLY A 344 -6.22 11.37 0.36
N PHE A 345 -4.99 11.87 0.45
CA PHE A 345 -3.97 11.25 1.30
C PHE A 345 -3.99 11.80 2.72
N GLN A 346 -3.52 10.97 3.65
CA GLN A 346 -3.34 11.30 5.06
C GLN A 346 -1.90 10.99 5.44
N TYR A 347 -1.25 11.90 6.16
CA TYR A 347 0.06 11.60 6.74
C TYR A 347 -0.12 10.47 7.76
N THR A 348 0.56 9.35 7.50
CA THR A 348 0.31 8.08 8.18
C THR A 348 1.49 7.74 9.08
N GLN A 349 1.18 7.42 10.33
CA GLN A 349 2.12 6.84 11.26
C GLN A 349 1.44 5.68 11.99
N TYR A 350 1.85 4.46 11.67
CA TYR A 350 1.28 3.25 12.26
C TYR A 350 1.49 3.26 13.78
N GLY A 351 0.40 3.08 14.54
CA GLY A 351 0.40 3.16 16.00
C GLY A 351 -0.19 4.46 16.58
N ASN A 352 -0.35 5.51 15.75
CA ASN A 352 -1.06 6.72 16.15
C ASN A 352 -2.54 6.63 15.75
N ASN A 353 -3.44 6.89 16.70
CA ASN A 353 -4.87 7.08 16.41
C ASN A 353 -5.20 8.44 15.77
N VAL A 354 -4.20 9.30 15.57
CA VAL A 354 -4.40 10.63 14.99
C VAL A 354 -4.41 10.53 13.48
N ASN A 355 -5.50 9.96 12.93
CA ASN A 355 -5.88 10.23 11.55
C ASN A 355 -6.25 11.72 11.49
N PHE A 356 -5.34 12.57 11.03
CA PHE A 356 -5.72 13.92 10.61
C PHE A 356 -6.57 13.77 9.34
N TYR A 357 -7.87 13.54 9.52
CA TYR A 357 -8.84 13.94 8.54
C TYR A 357 -8.76 15.47 8.49
N LEU A 358 -8.31 16.02 7.37
CA LEU A 358 -8.75 17.34 6.96
C LEU A 358 -10.03 17.11 6.14
N PRO A 359 -11.23 17.09 6.75
CA PRO A 359 -12.44 17.19 5.97
C PRO A 359 -12.44 18.58 5.36
N VAL A 360 -12.22 18.67 4.04
CA VAL A 360 -12.64 19.86 3.31
C VAL A 360 -14.15 19.70 3.15
N SER A 361 -14.89 20.26 4.10
CA SER A 361 -16.33 20.49 3.95
C SER A 361 -16.55 21.29 2.67
N VAL A 362 -17.38 20.77 1.77
CA VAL A 362 -18.01 21.58 0.72
C VAL A 362 -19.41 21.94 1.17
#